data_AF-A0A3N5R6C5-F1
#
_entry.id   AF-A0A3N5R6C5-F1
#
_cell.length_a   1.000
_cell.length_b   1.000
_cell.length_c   1.000
_cell.angle_alpha   90.00
_cell.angle_beta   90.00
_cell.angle_gamma   90.00
#
_symmetry.space_group_name_H-M   'P 1'
#
loop_
_entity.id
_entity.type
_entity.pdbx_description
1 polymer ?
#
loop_
_entity_poly.entity_id
_entity_poly.type
_entity_poly.pdbx_seq_one_letter_code
_entity_poly.pdbx_strand_id
1 'polypeptide(L)'
;MIQIDLLLFIASILILVSLTISRFSDKAGIPALLLFIGVGIFAGSEGIVGIYFNDPRLAQYIGIVALVFILFSGGLDTNWSTVKPVVKPAAVLATFGVLITAVTIGLFVSFILDVSFLWGLLIGSIIS
;
A
#
# COMPACT_ATOMS: atom_id res chain seq x y z
N MET A 1 25.95 12.63 9.10
CA MET A 1 24.64 12.87 9.76
C MET A 1 23.75 13.56 8.73
N ILE A 2 22.60 12.99 8.38
CA ILE A 2 21.65 13.66 7.48
C ILE A 2 21.14 14.90 8.23
N GLN A 3 21.28 16.08 7.64
CA GLN A 3 20.78 17.32 8.24
C GLN A 3 19.25 17.31 8.24
N ILE A 4 18.65 17.62 9.38
CA ILE A 4 17.19 17.67 9.58
C ILE A 4 16.53 18.59 8.55
N ASP A 5 17.21 19.68 8.18
CA ASP A 5 16.73 20.65 7.19
C ASP A 5 16.49 20.00 5.82
N LEU A 6 17.38 19.10 5.38
CA LEU A 6 17.25 18.38 4.12
C LEU A 6 16.07 17.40 4.16
N LEU A 7 15.87 16.72 5.29
CA LEU A 7 14.75 15.79 5.47
C LEU A 7 13.41 16.53 5.42
N LEU A 8 13.30 17.66 6.13
CA LEU A 8 12.11 18.51 6.13
C LEU A 8 11.85 19.11 4.75
N PHE A 9 12.90 19.49 4.02
CA PHE A 9 12.77 20.00 2.65
C PHE A 9 12.20 18.94 1.70
N ILE A 10 12.76 17.72 1.71
CA ILE A 10 12.26 16.59 0.90
C ILE A 10 10.82 16.25 1.27
N ALA A 11 10.50 16.16 2.57
CA ALA A 11 9.15 15.87 3.04
C ALA A 11 8.13 16.95 2.59
N SER A 12 8.51 18.22 2.67
CA SER A 12 7.65 19.34 2.25
C SER A 12 7.38 19.32 0.76
N ILE A 13 8.39 19.04 -0.07
CA ILE A 13 8.21 18.86 -1.52
C ILE A 13 7.29 17.68 -1.82
N LEU A 14 7.50 16.54 -1.15
CA LEU A 14 6.65 15.36 -1.33
C LEU A 14 5.19 15.66 -0.98
N ILE A 15 4.94 16.36 0.12
CA ILE A 15 3.59 16.78 0.52
C ILE A 15 2.97 17.72 -0.53
N LEU A 16 3.71 18.72 -1.00
CA LEU A 16 3.22 19.65 -2.04
C LEU A 16 2.85 18.91 -3.32
N VAL A 17 3.73 18.03 -3.80
CA VAL A 17 3.49 17.20 -4.98
C VAL A 17 2.25 16.30 -4.77
N SER A 18 2.14 15.66 -3.61
CA SER A 18 1.00 14.82 -3.26
C SER A 18 -0.33 15.60 -3.29
N LEU A 19 -0.36 16.81 -2.76
CA LEU A 19 -1.55 17.67 -2.76
C LEU A 19 -1.94 18.13 -4.17
N THR A 20 -0.96 18.47 -5.00
CA THR A 20 -1.20 18.84 -6.41
C THR A 20 -1.74 17.65 -7.21
N ILE A 21 -1.14 16.47 -7.04
CA ILE A 21 -1.56 15.24 -7.71
C ILE A 21 -2.96 14.82 -7.25
N SER A 22 -3.26 14.88 -5.96
CA SER A 22 -4.58 14.53 -5.43
C SER A 22 -5.69 15.37 -6.06
N ARG A 23 -5.49 16.69 -6.16
CA ARG A 23 -6.48 17.60 -6.81
C ARG A 23 -6.61 17.34 -8.31
N PHE A 24 -5.54 16.90 -8.97
CA PHE A 24 -5.59 16.51 -10.37
C PHE A 24 -6.33 15.18 -10.56
N SER A 25 -6.11 14.21 -9.66
CA SER A 25 -6.80 12.91 -9.60
C SER A 25 -8.32 13.09 -9.61
N ASP A 26 -8.82 13.96 -8.73
CA ASP A 26 -10.26 14.21 -8.57
C ASP A 26 -10.87 14.85 -9.82
N LYS A 27 -10.12 15.70 -10.53
CA LYS A 27 -10.57 16.35 -11.77
C LYS A 27 -10.45 15.46 -13.00
N ALA A 28 -9.44 14.61 -13.05
CA ALA A 28 -9.18 13.70 -14.16
C ALA A 28 -9.98 12.39 -14.06
N GLY A 29 -10.61 12.10 -12.91
CA GLY A 29 -11.34 10.86 -12.67
C GLY A 29 -10.44 9.62 -12.55
N ILE A 30 -9.13 9.83 -12.37
CA ILE A 30 -8.13 8.76 -12.26
C ILE A 30 -7.96 8.39 -10.78
N PRO A 31 -7.86 7.10 -10.40
CA PRO A 31 -7.53 6.69 -9.03
C PRO A 31 -6.17 7.23 -8.57
N ALA A 32 -6.12 7.86 -7.40
CA ALA A 32 -4.89 8.46 -6.85
C ALA A 32 -3.74 7.45 -6.71
N LEU A 33 -4.06 6.18 -6.42
CA LEU A 33 -3.09 5.09 -6.37
C LEU A 33 -2.27 4.95 -7.66
N LEU A 34 -2.92 5.03 -8.82
CA LEU A 34 -2.24 4.91 -10.12
C LEU A 34 -1.26 6.07 -10.34
N LEU A 35 -1.62 7.27 -9.89
CA LEU A 35 -0.74 8.43 -9.98
C LEU A 35 0.50 8.27 -9.09
N PHE A 36 0.34 7.80 -7.85
CA PHE A 36 1.48 7.53 -6.96
C PHE A 36 2.40 6.43 -7.50
N ILE A 37 1.84 5.35 -8.05
CA ILE A 37 2.63 4.30 -8.72
C ILE A 37 3.41 4.90 -9.90
N GLY A 38 2.75 5.71 -10.73
CA GLY A 38 3.39 6.39 -11.85
C GLY A 38 4.57 7.26 -11.43
N VAL A 39 4.39 8.11 -10.40
CA VAL A 39 5.47 8.93 -9.83
C VAL A 39 6.63 8.06 -9.35
N GLY A 40 6.33 6.95 -8.65
CA GLY A 40 7.36 6.00 -8.20
C GLY A 40 8.17 5.39 -9.34
N ILE A 41 7.50 4.99 -10.43
CA ILE A 41 8.15 4.46 -11.63
C ILE A 41 9.03 5.53 -12.31
N PHE A 42 8.52 6.76 -12.47
CA PHE A 42 9.29 7.88 -13.05
C PHE A 42 10.49 8.28 -12.20
N ALA A 43 10.37 8.17 -10.88
CA ALA A 43 11.44 8.48 -9.94
C ALA A 43 12.50 7.36 -9.85
N GLY A 44 12.09 6.10 -10.03
CA GLY A 44 12.94 4.93 -9.87
C GLY A 44 14.10 4.83 -10.86
N SER A 45 14.88 3.76 -10.74
CA SER A 45 16.09 3.52 -11.54
C SER A 45 15.85 3.44 -13.05
N GLU A 46 14.68 2.96 -13.45
CA GLU A 46 14.24 2.84 -14.85
C GLU A 46 13.49 4.09 -15.34
N GLY A 47 13.22 5.03 -14.42
CA GLY A 47 12.55 6.28 -14.71
C GLY A 47 13.50 7.40 -15.15
N ILE A 48 12.91 8.56 -15.44
CA ILE A 48 13.64 9.74 -15.92
C ILE A 48 14.60 10.29 -14.86
N VAL A 49 14.23 10.18 -13.57
CA VAL A 49 15.04 10.70 -12.46
C VAL A 49 16.18 9.76 -12.09
N GLY A 50 16.03 8.45 -12.32
CA GLY A 50 17.10 7.47 -12.15
C GLY A 50 17.50 7.19 -10.70
N ILE A 51 16.57 7.29 -9.73
CA ILE A 51 16.88 7.03 -8.32
C ILE A 51 17.02 5.52 -8.11
N TYR A 52 18.26 5.06 -7.90
CA TYR A 52 18.55 3.67 -7.54
C TYR A 52 18.19 3.40 -6.08
N PHE A 53 17.31 2.42 -5.85
CA PHE A 53 16.86 2.03 -4.52
C PHE A 53 17.00 0.52 -4.32
N ASN A 54 17.82 0.11 -3.36
CA ASN A 54 18.04 -1.29 -3.00
C ASN A 54 18.20 -1.46 -1.49
N ASP A 55 17.22 -0.96 -0.72
CA ASP A 55 17.18 -1.14 0.73
C ASP A 55 15.81 -1.67 1.18
N PRO A 56 15.67 -3.00 1.29
CA PRO A 56 14.45 -3.63 1.78
C PRO A 56 14.11 -3.24 3.24
N ARG A 57 15.12 -2.94 4.07
CA ARG A 57 14.91 -2.58 5.48
C ARG A 57 14.29 -1.20 5.56
N LEU A 58 14.83 -0.24 4.82
CA LEU A 58 14.28 1.11 4.74
C LEU A 58 12.84 1.09 4.19
N ALA A 59 12.59 0.31 3.14
CA ALA A 59 11.23 0.13 2.60
C ALA A 59 10.28 -0.45 3.64
N GLN A 60 10.70 -1.48 4.38
CA GLN A 60 9.90 -2.06 5.45
C GLN A 60 9.62 -1.05 6.57
N TYR A 61 10.62 -0.28 7.02
CA TYR A 61 10.42 0.74 8.06
C TYR A 61 9.41 1.80 7.64
N ILE A 62 9.55 2.35 6.43
CA ILE A 62 8.61 3.32 5.89
C ILE A 62 7.22 2.69 5.76
N GLY A 63 7.13 1.46 5.25
CA GLY A 63 5.89 0.72 5.11
C GLY A 63 5.18 0.48 6.44
N ILE A 64 5.92 0.10 7.49
CA ILE A 64 5.35 -0.10 8.84
C ILE A 64 4.82 1.23 9.38
N VAL A 65 5.60 2.30 9.31
CA VAL A 65 5.16 3.62 9.80
C VAL A 65 3.90 4.06 9.06
N ALA A 66 3.87 3.96 7.72
CA ALA A 66 2.71 4.28 6.91
C ALA A 66 1.50 3.40 7.26
N LEU A 67 1.68 2.08 7.38
CA LEU A 67 0.62 1.13 7.70
C LEU A 67 0.00 1.42 9.07
N VAL A 68 0.82 1.74 10.06
CA VAL A 68 0.34 2.13 11.40
C VAL A 68 -0.56 3.36 11.28
N PHE A 69 -0.15 4.42 10.57
CA PHE A 69 -0.99 5.60 10.38
C PHE A 69 -2.27 5.31 9.60
N ILE A 70 -2.20 4.53 8.52
CA ILE A 70 -3.36 4.18 7.69
C ILE A 70 -4.40 3.39 8.50
N LEU A 71 -3.97 2.34 9.20
CA LEU A 71 -4.86 1.51 10.01
C LEU A 71 -5.41 2.27 11.22
N PHE A 72 -4.58 3.10 11.85
CA PHE A 72 -5.01 3.90 12.99
C PHE A 72 -6.03 4.97 12.59
N SER A 73 -5.77 5.74 11.52
CA SER A 73 -6.73 6.72 11.00
C SER A 73 -8.02 6.04 10.57
N GLY A 74 -7.94 4.97 9.76
CA GLY A 74 -9.12 4.24 9.32
C GLY A 74 -9.96 3.69 10.48
N GLY A 75 -9.30 3.22 11.55
CA GLY A 75 -9.97 2.79 12.78
C GLY A 75 -10.65 3.92 13.54
N LEU A 76 -10.01 5.08 13.68
CA LEU A 76 -10.57 6.25 14.37
C LEU A 76 -11.70 6.93 13.60
N ASP A 77 -11.58 6.99 12.26
CA ASP A 77 -12.57 7.62 11.37
C ASP A 77 -13.82 6.75 11.20
N THR A 78 -13.79 5.49 11.67
CA THR A 78 -14.90 4.55 11.57
C THR A 78 -16.04 4.89 12.53
N ASN A 79 -17.22 5.20 12.00
CA ASN A 79 -18.41 5.43 12.81
C ASN A 79 -19.00 4.11 13.35
N TRP A 80 -18.87 3.92 14.67
CA TRP A 80 -19.35 2.71 15.34
C TRP A 80 -20.86 2.48 15.18
N SER A 81 -21.67 3.54 15.10
CA SER A 81 -23.12 3.40 14.91
C SER A 81 -23.49 2.79 13.56
N THR A 82 -22.67 3.02 12.53
CA THR A 82 -22.84 2.46 11.18
C THR A 82 -22.30 1.03 11.08
N VAL A 83 -21.21 0.71 11.77
CA VAL A 83 -20.57 -0.61 11.69
C VAL A 83 -21.24 -1.64 12.59
N LYS A 84 -21.71 -1.25 13.78
CA LYS A 84 -22.31 -2.14 14.79
C LYS A 84 -23.36 -3.13 14.21
N PRO A 85 -24.29 -2.73 13.32
CA PRO A 85 -25.28 -3.65 12.75
C PRO A 85 -24.68 -4.76 11.87
N VAL A 86 -23.51 -4.54 11.27
CA VAL A 86 -22.89 -5.44 10.28
C VAL A 86 -21.60 -6.12 10.79
N VAL A 87 -21.30 -6.04 12.09
CA VAL A 87 -20.08 -6.63 12.67
C VAL A 87 -19.96 -8.13 12.40
N LYS A 88 -21.07 -8.88 12.47
CA LYS A 88 -21.04 -10.33 12.23
C LYS A 88 -20.61 -10.70 10.80
N PRO A 89 -21.28 -10.23 9.73
CA PRO A 89 -20.83 -10.50 8.37
C PRO A 89 -19.44 -9.91 8.08
N ALA A 90 -19.12 -8.73 8.63
CA ALA A 90 -17.78 -8.15 8.49
C ALA A 90 -16.68 -9.04 9.10
N ALA A 91 -16.90 -9.60 10.29
CA ALA A 91 -15.94 -10.48 10.95
C ALA A 91 -15.74 -11.80 10.20
N VAL A 92 -16.81 -12.37 9.63
CA VAL A 92 -16.71 -13.57 8.78
C VAL A 92 -15.92 -13.27 7.51
N LEU A 93 -16.18 -12.13 6.87
CA LEU A 93 -15.46 -11.74 5.65
C LEU A 93 -13.98 -11.46 5.94
N ALA A 94 -13.66 -10.81 7.05
CA ALA A 94 -12.29 -10.51 7.47
C ALA A 94 -11.48 -11.73 7.93
N THR A 95 -12.12 -12.88 8.18
CA THR A 95 -11.45 -14.12 8.62
C THR A 95 -11.51 -15.19 7.54
N PHE A 96 -12.70 -15.75 7.30
CA PHE A 96 -12.90 -16.79 6.31
C PHE A 96 -12.76 -16.27 4.88
N GLY A 97 -13.23 -15.04 4.60
CA GLY A 97 -13.07 -14.42 3.29
C GLY A 97 -11.59 -14.31 2.92
N VAL A 98 -10.79 -13.68 3.79
CA VAL A 98 -9.34 -13.52 3.64
C VAL A 98 -8.62 -14.88 3.48
N LEU A 99 -8.99 -15.88 4.29
CA LEU A 99 -8.39 -17.21 4.18
C LEU A 99 -8.67 -17.85 2.82
N ILE A 100 -9.91 -17.77 2.34
CA ILE A 100 -10.31 -18.34 1.06
C ILE A 100 -9.60 -17.62 -0.10
N THR A 101 -9.55 -16.29 -0.08
CA THR A 101 -8.87 -15.50 -1.11
C THR A 101 -7.37 -15.75 -1.12
N ALA A 102 -6.70 -15.75 0.04
CA ALA A 102 -5.28 -16.03 0.15
C ALA A 102 -4.92 -17.44 -0.37
N VAL A 103 -5.70 -18.46 -0.01
CA VAL A 103 -5.46 -19.85 -0.48
C VAL A 103 -5.72 -19.97 -1.97
N THR A 104 -6.81 -19.40 -2.48
CA THR A 104 -7.17 -19.49 -3.90
C THR A 104 -6.13 -18.80 -4.77
N ILE A 105 -5.74 -17.57 -4.41
CA ILE A 105 -4.69 -16.83 -5.12
C ILE A 105 -3.35 -17.55 -4.97
N GLY A 106 -3.02 -18.03 -3.77
CA GLY A 106 -1.75 -18.72 -3.54
C GLY A 106 -1.60 -20.02 -4.32
N LEU A 107 -2.67 -20.81 -4.47
CA LEU A 107 -2.71 -21.99 -5.33
C LEU A 107 -2.55 -21.61 -6.81
N PHE A 108 -3.25 -20.58 -7.25
CA PHE A 108 -3.17 -20.09 -8.63
C PHE A 108 -1.75 -19.62 -8.99
N VAL A 109 -1.13 -18.84 -8.11
CA VAL A 109 0.25 -18.35 -8.24
C VAL A 109 1.24 -19.52 -8.24
N SER A 110 1.11 -20.47 -7.29
CA SER A 110 1.97 -21.65 -7.22
C SER A 110 1.91 -22.49 -8.49
N PHE A 111 0.71 -22.66 -9.07
CA PHE A 111 0.52 -23.43 -10.30
C PHE A 111 1.07 -22.73 -11.55
N ILE A 112 0.86 -21.42 -11.70
CA ILE A 112 1.26 -20.69 -12.92
C ILE A 112 2.74 -20.34 -12.94
N LEU A 113 3.30 -19.95 -11.79
CA LEU A 113 4.69 -19.52 -11.68
C LEU A 113 5.64 -20.66 -11.32
N ASP A 114 5.11 -21.88 -11.14
CA ASP A 114 5.86 -23.10 -10.75
C ASP A 114 6.72 -22.88 -9.49
N VAL A 115 6.15 -22.14 -8.52
CA VAL A 115 6.79 -21.87 -7.23
C VAL A 115 6.22 -22.78 -6.15
N SER A 116 7.02 -23.04 -5.11
CA SER A 116 6.54 -23.86 -3.97
C SER A 116 5.24 -23.30 -3.40
N PHE A 117 4.38 -24.20 -2.89
CA PHE A 117 3.11 -23.83 -2.29
C PHE A 117 3.24 -22.75 -1.20
N LEU A 118 4.33 -22.79 -0.42
CA LEU A 118 4.58 -21.81 0.65
C LEU A 118 4.84 -20.40 0.08
N TRP A 119 5.62 -20.29 -0.98
CA TRP A 119 5.84 -19.02 -1.71
C TRP A 119 4.56 -18.51 -2.37
N GLY A 120 3.76 -19.41 -2.95
CA GLY A 120 2.44 -19.07 -3.50
C GLY A 120 1.51 -18.51 -2.43
N LEU A 121 1.38 -19.18 -1.29
CA LEU A 121 0.58 -18.69 -0.15
C LEU A 121 1.09 -17.36 0.39
N LEU A 122 2.40 -17.14 0.45
CA LEU A 122 2.99 -15.88 0.91
C LEU A 122 2.52 -14.71 0.01
N ILE A 123 2.59 -14.89 -1.31
CA ILE A 123 2.07 -13.89 -2.27
C ILE A 123 0.55 -13.73 -2.13
N GLY A 124 -0.19 -14.84 -2.00
CA GLY A 124 -1.64 -14.83 -1.79
C GLY A 124 -2.06 -14.05 -0.54
N SER A 125 -1.31 -14.18 0.56
CA SER A 125 -1.53 -13.44 1.81
C SER A 125 -1.16 -11.97 1.73
N ILE A 126 -0.25 -11.56 0.84
CA ILE A 126 0.06 -10.13 0.64
C ILE A 126 -1.04 -9.43 -0.16
N ILE A 127 -1.68 -10.14 -1.09
CA ILE A 127 -2.73 -9.58 -1.97
C ILE A 127 -4.10 -9.56 -1.27
N SER A 128 -4.37 -10.54 -0.41
CA SER A 128 -5.66 -10.71 0.27
C SER A 128 -5.88 -9.75 1.43
#